data_AF-A0A5J4N790-F1
#
_entry.id   AF-A0A5J4N790-F1
#
_cell.length_a   1.000
_cell.length_b   1.000
_cell.length_c   1.000
_cell.angle_alpha   90.00
_cell.angle_beta   90.00
_cell.angle_gamma   90.00
#
_symmetry.space_group_name_H-M   'P 1'
#
loop_
_entity.id
_entity.type
_entity.pdbx_description
1 polymer ?
#
loop_
_entity_poly.entity_id
_entity_poly.type
_entity_poly.pdbx_seq_one_letter_code
_entity_poly.pdbx_strand_id
1 'polypeptide(L)'
;MLTELERHLVSEHIIPSKDSKMLVQKICPHSVGHFLGLDVHDTPTVPSTRLLSPGVVFPLEPGLYMRPELKALGVSAEFLGYGLRLEDDFVMSAAGVPVRLANELPRDSGQLEKIIQHGFKGDLRTHSAVMT
;
A
#
# COMPACT_ATOMS: atom_id res chain seq x y z
N MET A 1 0.51 -11.42 -0.02
CA MET A 1 0.17 -10.24 -0.84
C MET A 1 0.15 -10.57 -2.32
N LEU A 2 1.30 -10.88 -2.97
CA LEU A 2 1.34 -11.07 -4.43
C LEU A 2 0.34 -12.12 -4.95
N THR A 3 0.11 -13.20 -4.21
CA THR A 3 -0.92 -14.22 -4.54
C THR A 3 -2.34 -13.66 -4.56
N GLU A 4 -2.70 -12.80 -3.60
CA GLU A 4 -4.02 -12.16 -3.59
C GLU A 4 -4.15 -11.14 -4.71
N LEU A 5 -3.07 -10.41 -4.99
CA LEU A 5 -3.04 -9.46 -6.09
C LEU A 5 -3.20 -10.19 -7.44
N GLU A 6 -2.49 -11.29 -7.64
CA GLU A 6 -2.65 -12.17 -8.81
C GLU A 6 -4.10 -12.59 -9.00
N ARG A 7 -4.73 -13.12 -7.93
CA ARG A 7 -6.11 -13.58 -7.97
C ARG A 7 -7.06 -12.47 -8.42
N HIS A 8 -6.93 -11.26 -7.88
CA HIS A 8 -7.78 -10.13 -8.24
C HIS A 8 -7.52 -9.61 -9.66
N LEU A 9 -6.26 -9.45 -10.06
CA LEU A 9 -5.94 -8.96 -11.40
C LEU A 9 -6.40 -9.94 -12.49
N VAL A 10 -6.35 -11.24 -12.21
CA VAL A 10 -6.89 -12.28 -13.11
C VAL A 10 -8.42 -12.26 -13.12
N SER A 11 -9.09 -12.13 -11.96
CA SER A 11 -10.56 -12.13 -11.90
C SER A 11 -11.17 -10.92 -12.62
N GLU A 12 -10.49 -9.77 -12.56
CA GLU A 12 -10.88 -8.54 -13.26
C GLU A 12 -10.40 -8.51 -14.72
N HIS A 13 -9.81 -9.59 -15.24
CA HIS A 13 -9.31 -9.69 -16.63
C HIS A 13 -8.27 -8.62 -17.00
N ILE A 14 -7.54 -8.08 -16.01
CA ILE A 14 -6.49 -7.08 -16.19
C ILE A 14 -5.20 -7.74 -16.70
N ILE A 15 -4.95 -8.98 -16.27
CA ILE A 15 -3.80 -9.80 -16.68
C ILE A 15 -4.27 -11.20 -17.11
N PRO A 16 -3.49 -11.93 -17.93
CA PRO A 16 -3.81 -13.31 -18.30
C PRO A 16 -3.79 -14.24 -17.08
N SER A 17 -4.62 -15.29 -17.10
CA SER A 17 -4.66 -16.32 -16.06
C SER A 17 -3.49 -17.30 -16.10
N LYS A 18 -2.77 -17.36 -17.21
CA LYS A 18 -1.61 -18.23 -17.42
C LYS A 18 -0.32 -17.42 -17.22
N ASP A 19 0.66 -18.01 -16.55
CA ASP A 19 2.00 -17.45 -16.34
C ASP A 19 2.01 -16.06 -15.64
N SER A 20 0.99 -15.78 -14.83
CA SER A 20 0.73 -14.49 -14.17
C SER A 20 1.64 -14.15 -13.00
N LYS A 21 2.22 -15.15 -12.31
CA LYS A 21 3.03 -14.93 -11.09
C LYS A 21 4.16 -13.91 -11.28
N MET A 22 4.97 -14.10 -12.32
CA MET A 22 6.07 -13.17 -12.62
C MET A 22 5.57 -11.81 -13.07
N LEU A 23 4.43 -11.76 -13.77
CA LEU A 23 3.82 -10.51 -14.21
C LEU A 23 3.36 -9.67 -13.02
N VAL A 24 2.77 -10.29 -12.01
CA VAL A 24 2.31 -9.59 -10.79
C VAL A 24 3.49 -8.98 -10.03
N GLN A 25 4.64 -9.64 -9.98
CA GLN A 25 5.85 -9.07 -9.40
C GLN A 25 6.39 -7.88 -10.23
N LYS A 26 6.20 -7.89 -11.55
CA LYS A 26 6.52 -6.70 -12.37
C LYS A 26 5.53 -5.55 -12.14
N ILE A 27 4.28 -5.85 -11.86
CA ILE A 27 3.23 -4.85 -11.55
C ILE A 27 3.45 -4.23 -10.17
N CYS A 28 3.87 -5.02 -9.17
CA CYS A 28 4.21 -4.60 -7.81
C CYS A 28 5.70 -4.90 -7.52
N PRO A 29 6.64 -4.05 -8.00
CA PRO A 29 8.07 -4.36 -8.01
C PRO A 29 8.81 -4.05 -6.69
N HIS A 30 8.10 -3.73 -5.61
CA HIS A 30 8.68 -3.37 -4.32
C HIS A 30 8.12 -4.23 -3.17
N SER A 31 8.76 -4.12 -2.00
CA SER A 31 8.26 -4.71 -0.74
C SER A 31 6.93 -4.07 -0.34
N VAL A 32 6.13 -4.76 0.47
CA VAL A 32 4.88 -4.19 1.01
C VAL A 32 5.09 -3.18 2.15
N GLY A 33 6.33 -3.03 2.62
CA GLY A 33 6.71 -2.09 3.68
C GLY A 33 8.15 -2.26 4.14
N HIS A 34 8.51 -1.48 5.15
CA HIS A 34 9.83 -1.41 5.81
C HIS A 34 9.67 -1.02 7.29
N PHE A 35 10.75 -0.97 8.08
CA PHE A 35 10.68 -0.37 9.41
C PHE A 35 10.65 1.16 9.30
N LEU A 36 9.90 1.82 10.17
CA LEU A 36 9.75 3.27 10.20
C LEU A 36 10.09 3.79 11.59
N GLY A 37 10.80 4.92 11.67
CA GLY A 37 11.19 5.53 12.94
C GLY A 37 11.87 6.88 12.74
N LEU A 38 13.10 7.03 13.23
CA LEU A 38 13.85 8.28 13.06
C LEU A 38 14.20 8.54 11.59
N ASP A 39 14.46 7.46 10.86
CA ASP A 39 14.62 7.45 9.41
C ASP A 39 13.35 6.88 8.75
N VAL A 40 13.07 7.31 7.50
CA VAL A 40 11.94 6.78 6.73
C VAL A 40 12.12 5.28 6.52
N HIS A 41 13.28 4.86 6.01
CA HIS A 41 13.67 3.45 5.95
C HIS A 41 14.56 3.12 7.15
N ASP A 42 13.97 2.99 8.33
CA ASP A 42 14.71 2.79 9.57
C ASP A 42 15.33 1.39 9.63
N THR A 43 16.44 1.26 10.34
CA THR A 43 17.12 -0.02 10.62
C THR A 43 17.32 -0.92 9.39
N PRO A 44 17.89 -0.45 8.27
CA PRO A 44 17.96 -1.21 7.01
C PRO A 44 18.79 -2.51 7.10
N THR A 45 19.56 -2.67 8.17
CA THR A 45 20.32 -3.90 8.47
C THR A 45 19.48 -4.97 9.17
N VAL A 46 18.30 -4.63 9.70
CA VAL A 46 17.37 -5.59 10.30
C VAL A 46 16.62 -6.31 9.18
N PRO A 47 16.65 -7.66 9.13
CA PRO A 47 15.98 -8.40 8.08
C PRO A 47 14.46 -8.18 8.11
N SER A 48 13.86 -7.95 6.94
CA SER A 48 12.40 -7.84 6.78
C SER A 48 11.66 -9.15 7.10
N THR A 49 12.37 -10.28 7.20
CA THR A 49 11.83 -11.57 7.66
C THR A 49 11.66 -11.65 9.18
N ARG A 50 12.13 -10.65 9.93
CA ARG A 50 11.96 -10.60 11.38
C ARG A 50 10.48 -10.39 11.72
N LEU A 51 9.98 -11.19 12.67
CA LEU A 51 8.63 -11.03 13.19
C LEU A 51 8.47 -9.67 13.88
N LEU A 52 7.34 -9.01 13.60
CA LEU A 52 6.98 -7.72 14.19
C LEU A 52 6.62 -7.92 15.66
N SER A 53 7.41 -7.35 16.56
CA SER A 53 7.16 -7.32 18.00
C SER A 53 6.41 -6.05 18.41
N PRO A 54 5.72 -6.03 19.56
CA PRO A 54 5.10 -4.82 20.10
C PRO A 54 6.05 -3.61 20.09
N GLY A 55 5.52 -2.44 19.69
CA GLY A 55 6.25 -1.18 19.56
C GLY A 55 6.94 -0.97 18.22
N VAL A 56 7.06 -1.99 17.37
CA VAL A 56 7.61 -1.82 16.01
C VAL A 56 6.62 -1.03 15.15
N VAL A 57 7.12 0.00 14.48
CA VAL A 57 6.37 0.82 13.53
C VAL A 57 6.80 0.48 12.10
N PHE A 58 5.82 0.39 11.19
CA PHE A 58 6.02 0.01 9.80
C PHE A 58 4.85 0.52 8.93
N PRO A 59 5.09 0.94 7.68
CA PRO A 59 4.03 1.19 6.73
C PRO A 59 3.54 -0.11 6.09
N LEU A 60 2.29 -0.10 5.63
CA LEU A 60 1.77 -1.04 4.65
C LEU A 60 1.43 -0.27 3.37
N GLU A 61 2.18 -0.51 2.31
CA GLU A 61 2.21 0.33 1.11
C GLU A 61 2.02 -0.44 -0.21
N PRO A 62 0.98 -1.29 -0.40
CA PRO A 62 0.79 -1.99 -1.66
C PRO A 62 0.66 -1.02 -2.86
N GLY A 63 1.34 -1.34 -3.97
CA GLY A 63 1.36 -0.51 -5.17
C GLY A 63 1.21 -1.29 -6.47
N LEU A 64 0.54 -0.69 -7.45
CA LEU A 64 0.33 -1.20 -8.80
C LEU A 64 0.87 -0.20 -9.81
N TYR A 65 1.76 -0.65 -10.70
CA TYR A 65 2.35 0.19 -11.75
C TYR A 65 2.23 -0.51 -13.10
N MET A 66 1.24 -0.10 -13.87
CA MET A 66 0.86 -0.70 -15.14
C MET A 66 1.67 -0.07 -16.28
N ARG A 67 2.99 -0.27 -16.25
CA ARG A 67 3.90 0.39 -17.19
C ARG A 67 3.64 -0.05 -18.65
N PRO A 68 3.81 0.83 -19.66
CA PRO A 68 3.51 0.52 -21.05
C PRO A 68 4.13 -0.77 -21.59
N GLU A 69 5.35 -1.12 -21.15
CA GLU A 69 6.06 -2.34 -21.58
C GLU A 69 5.29 -3.63 -21.22
N LEU A 70 4.45 -3.58 -20.17
CA LEU A 70 3.69 -4.74 -19.71
C LEU A 70 2.59 -5.16 -20.70
N LYS A 71 2.27 -4.33 -21.70
CA LYS A 71 1.39 -4.70 -22.82
C LYS A 71 1.86 -5.98 -23.51
N ALA A 72 3.18 -6.13 -23.69
CA ALA A 72 3.78 -7.31 -24.32
C ALA A 72 3.58 -8.59 -23.50
N LEU A 73 3.21 -8.46 -22.22
CA LEU A 73 2.94 -9.56 -21.29
C LEU A 73 1.44 -9.79 -21.08
N GLY A 74 0.58 -9.10 -21.84
CA GLY A 74 -0.87 -9.31 -21.82
C GLY A 74 -1.65 -8.46 -20.82
N VAL A 75 -1.05 -7.40 -20.25
CA VAL A 75 -1.81 -6.43 -19.44
C VAL A 75 -2.82 -5.68 -20.33
N SER A 76 -4.08 -5.56 -19.86
CA SER A 76 -5.14 -4.86 -20.57
C SER A 76 -4.75 -3.41 -20.89
N ALA A 77 -5.02 -2.99 -22.13
CA ALA A 77 -4.59 -1.71 -22.66
C ALA A 77 -5.18 -0.50 -21.92
N GLU A 78 -6.37 -0.66 -21.33
CA GLU A 78 -7.08 0.40 -20.60
C GLU A 78 -6.37 0.80 -19.29
N PHE A 79 -5.56 -0.10 -18.72
CA PHE A 79 -4.86 0.14 -17.46
C PHE A 79 -3.44 0.64 -17.64
N LEU A 80 -2.89 0.58 -18.86
CA LEU A 80 -1.51 0.98 -19.13
C LEU A 80 -1.29 2.47 -18.87
N GLY A 81 -0.15 2.80 -18.26
CA GLY A 81 0.22 4.16 -17.87
C GLY A 81 -0.26 4.59 -16.48
N TYR A 82 -1.16 3.83 -15.84
CA TYR A 82 -1.59 4.13 -14.49
C TYR A 82 -0.65 3.56 -13.42
N GLY A 83 -0.52 4.32 -12.33
CA GLY A 83 0.17 3.91 -11.11
C GLY A 83 -0.63 4.34 -9.88
N LEU A 84 -0.76 3.45 -8.91
CA LEU A 84 -1.44 3.71 -7.64
C LEU A 84 -0.69 3.03 -6.51
N ARG A 85 -0.41 3.76 -5.42
CA ARG A 85 0.04 3.21 -4.15
C ARG A 85 -0.86 3.78 -3.04
N LEU A 86 -1.31 2.91 -2.15
CA LEU A 86 -2.00 3.30 -0.93
C LEU A 86 -1.12 2.88 0.24
N GLU A 87 -0.82 3.82 1.13
CA GLU A 87 0.13 3.66 2.21
C GLU A 87 -0.43 4.24 3.50
N ASP A 88 -0.33 3.47 4.58
CA ASP A 88 -0.71 3.85 5.93
C ASP A 88 0.35 3.31 6.91
N ASP A 89 0.63 4.07 7.96
CA ASP A 89 1.57 3.69 9.02
C ASP A 89 0.87 2.92 10.15
N PHE A 90 1.52 1.86 10.63
CA PHE A 90 1.03 1.01 11.70
C PHE A 90 2.08 0.85 12.80
N VAL A 91 1.61 0.72 14.04
CA VAL A 91 2.40 0.25 15.18
C VAL A 91 1.87 -1.11 15.62
N MET A 92 2.76 -2.06 15.90
CA MET A 92 2.38 -3.32 16.51
C MET A 92 2.02 -3.09 17.98
N SER A 93 0.78 -3.34 18.37
CA SER A 93 0.33 -3.16 19.76
C SER A 93 0.89 -4.24 20.70
N ALA A 94 0.77 -4.02 22.01
CA ALA A 94 1.09 -5.01 23.04
C ALA A 94 0.29 -6.32 22.89
N ALA A 95 -0.89 -6.27 22.29
CA ALA A 95 -1.72 -7.44 22.00
C ALA A 95 -1.30 -8.20 20.72
N GLY A 96 -0.27 -7.74 20.01
CA GLY A 96 0.18 -8.35 18.75
C GLY A 96 -0.73 -8.04 17.56
N VAL A 97 -1.54 -6.97 17.65
CA VAL A 97 -2.41 -6.49 16.58
C VAL A 97 -1.86 -5.18 16.02
N PRO A 98 -1.73 -5.01 14.68
CA PRO A 98 -1.32 -3.75 14.09
C PRO A 98 -2.40 -2.67 14.28
N VAL A 99 -2.00 -1.52 14.80
CA VAL A 99 -2.85 -0.34 15.03
C VAL A 99 -2.40 0.75 14.08
N ARG A 100 -3.33 1.29 13.30
CA ARG A 100 -3.05 2.36 12.34
C ARG A 100 -2.84 3.70 13.04
N LEU A 101 -1.81 4.44 12.64
CA LEU A 101 -1.44 5.73 13.22
C LEU A 101 -2.19 6.91 12.60
N ALA A 102 -2.41 6.91 11.28
CA ALA A 102 -3.12 7.97 10.57
C ALA A 102 -4.55 7.53 10.20
N ASN A 103 -5.57 8.19 10.76
CA ASN A 103 -6.98 7.87 10.49
C ASN A 103 -7.73 8.94 9.68
N GLU A 104 -7.08 10.08 9.42
CA GLU A 104 -7.72 11.30 8.92
C GLU A 104 -7.82 11.33 7.39
N LEU A 105 -6.94 10.61 6.69
CA LEU A 105 -6.96 10.54 5.23
C LEU A 105 -7.95 9.47 4.73
N PRO A 106 -8.85 9.82 3.79
CA PRO A 106 -9.74 8.83 3.20
C PRO A 106 -8.97 7.87 2.30
N ARG A 107 -9.41 6.61 2.32
CA ARG A 107 -8.94 5.55 1.40
C ARG A 107 -9.99 5.20 0.35
N ASP A 108 -11.24 5.58 0.59
CA ASP A 108 -12.34 5.41 -0.34
C ASP A 108 -12.31 6.49 -1.42
N SER A 109 -12.46 6.09 -2.69
CA SER A 109 -12.44 7.01 -3.82
C SER A 109 -13.57 8.04 -3.73
N GLY A 110 -14.77 7.65 -3.28
CA GLY A 110 -15.90 8.57 -3.13
C GLY A 110 -15.66 9.62 -2.05
N GLN A 111 -15.01 9.26 -0.94
CA GLN A 111 -14.57 10.24 0.06
C GLN A 111 -13.51 11.19 -0.50
N LEU A 112 -12.54 10.67 -1.25
CA LEU A 112 -11.50 11.49 -1.89
C LEU A 112 -12.10 12.46 -2.92
N GLU A 113 -12.98 11.99 -3.79
CA GLU A 113 -13.71 12.80 -4.77
C GLU A 113 -14.50 13.92 -4.09
N LYS A 114 -15.19 13.63 -2.98
CA LYS A 114 -15.92 14.65 -2.21
C LYS A 114 -15.00 15.74 -1.68
N ILE A 115 -13.82 15.38 -1.16
CA ILE A 115 -12.82 16.34 -0.67
C ILE A 115 -12.32 17.21 -1.83
N ILE A 116 -12.03 16.62 -2.98
CA ILE A 116 -11.58 17.35 -4.18
C ILE A 116 -12.67 18.31 -4.66
N GLN A 117 -13.93 17.86 -4.71
CA GLN A 117 -15.06 18.65 -5.20
C GLN A 117 -15.45 19.80 -4.27
N HIS A 118 -15.43 19.59 -2.96
CA HIS A 118 -16.00 20.53 -1.98
C HIS A 118 -14.94 21.23 -1.12
N GLY A 119 -13.66 20.93 -1.35
CA GLY A 119 -12.53 21.35 -0.52
C GLY A 119 -12.43 20.55 0.78
N PHE A 120 -11.20 20.41 1.29
CA PHE A 120 -10.99 19.83 2.61
C PHE A 120 -11.42 20.83 3.69
N LYS A 121 -12.39 20.45 4.52
CA LYS A 121 -12.91 21.28 5.63
C LYS A 121 -12.40 20.84 7.01
N GLY A 122 -11.47 19.89 7.07
CA GLY A 122 -10.84 19.46 8.32
C GLY A 122 -9.80 20.46 8.80
N ASP A 123 -9.65 20.57 10.13
CA ASP A 123 -8.53 21.29 10.72
C ASP A 123 -7.28 20.42 10.66
N LEU A 124 -6.28 20.81 9.86
CA LEU A 124 -5.00 20.10 9.74
C LEU A 124 -4.17 20.11 11.05
N ARG A 125 -4.68 20.71 12.12
CA ARG A 125 -3.95 20.94 13.38
C ARG A 125 -4.32 20.00 14.53
N THR A 126 -5.28 19.09 14.38
CA THR A 126 -5.66 18.20 15.49
C THR A 126 -4.82 16.92 15.54
N HIS A 127 -3.51 17.05 15.68
CA HIS A 127 -2.72 15.96 16.27
C HIS A 127 -2.94 15.99 17.79
N SER A 128 -4.11 15.51 18.24
CA SER A 128 -4.20 15.07 19.63
C SER A 128 -3.47 13.73 19.69
N ALA A 129 -2.19 13.78 20.04
CA ALA A 129 -1.43 12.62 20.44
C ALA A 129 -2.28 11.80 21.43
N VAL A 130 -2.79 10.65 21.00
CA VAL A 130 -3.34 9.64 21.90
C VAL A 130 -2.13 8.95 22.51
N MET A 131 -1.50 9.64 23.47
CA MET A 131 -0.70 9.01 24.51
C MET A 131 -1.61 8.86 25.72
N THR A 132 -2.17 7.67 25.87
CA THR A 132 -2.69 7.13 27.14
C THR A 132 -2.20 5.71 27.28
#